data_AF-A0A853XF19-F1
#
_entry.id   AF-A0A853XF19-F1
#
_cell.length_a   1.000
_cell.length_b   1.000
_cell.length_c   1.000
_cell.angle_alpha   90.00
_cell.angle_beta   90.00
_cell.angle_gamma   90.00
#
_symmetry.space_group_name_H-M   'P 1'
#
loop_
_entity.id
_entity.type
_entity.pdbx_description
1 polymer ?
#
loop_
_entity_poly.entity_id
_entity_poly.type
_entity_poly.pdbx_seq_one_letter_code
_entity_poly.pdbx_strand_id
1 'polypeptide(L)'
;MTKYDLSQHYHIGYYEDGYDLEVTAYKRINEPVWDAYIPHYEVDDFYKKVEEMKLGEYIDDYGIMVYSFRNDIDDDEARIIFEKWLKKNGLV
;
A
#
# COMPACT_ATOMS: atom_id res chain seq x y z
N MET A 1 -20.06 8.66 5.25
CA MET A 1 -19.41 9.16 4.01
C MET A 1 -18.20 8.29 3.76
N THR A 2 -18.06 7.72 2.58
CA THR A 2 -16.88 6.93 2.20
C THR A 2 -15.66 7.84 2.17
N LYS A 3 -14.54 7.42 2.79
CA LYS A 3 -13.28 8.19 2.81
C LYS A 3 -12.62 8.25 1.42
N TYR A 4 -12.85 7.23 0.60
CA TYR A 4 -12.19 7.01 -0.68
C TYR A 4 -13.14 7.08 -1.87
N ASP A 5 -12.60 7.52 -3.01
CA ASP A 5 -13.27 7.39 -4.30
C ASP A 5 -13.17 5.94 -4.77
N LEU A 6 -14.29 5.21 -4.69
CA LEU A 6 -14.35 3.78 -5.05
C LEU A 6 -14.08 3.51 -6.53
N SER A 7 -14.13 4.53 -7.40
CA SER A 7 -13.77 4.39 -8.82
C SER A 7 -12.27 4.47 -9.07
N GLN A 8 -11.48 4.91 -8.07
CA GLN A 8 -10.05 5.14 -8.17
C GLN A 8 -9.28 4.28 -7.18
N HIS A 9 -8.67 3.22 -7.69
CA HIS A 9 -7.66 2.42 -6.99
C HIS A 9 -6.45 2.23 -7.90
N TYR A 10 -5.30 1.99 -7.29
CA TYR A 10 -4.03 1.93 -7.98
C TYR A 10 -3.13 0.87 -7.35
N HIS A 11 -2.66 -0.10 -8.15
CA HIS A 11 -1.81 -1.19 -7.69
C HIS A 11 -0.34 -0.82 -7.85
N ILE A 12 0.45 -0.98 -6.79
CA ILE A 12 1.89 -0.68 -6.78
C ILE A 12 2.64 -1.95 -6.39
N GLY A 13 3.37 -2.50 -7.35
CA GLY A 13 4.12 -3.74 -7.18
C GLY A 13 5.62 -3.56 -7.01
N TYR A 14 6.24 -4.54 -6.35
CA TYR A 14 7.68 -4.77 -6.29
C TYR A 14 7.95 -6.22 -6.73
N TYR A 15 8.56 -6.39 -7.90
CA TYR A 15 8.75 -7.69 -8.57
C TYR A 15 10.22 -8.03 -8.83
N GLU A 16 11.14 -7.41 -8.08
CA GLU A 16 12.57 -7.63 -8.22
C GLU A 16 13.06 -8.69 -7.23
N ASP A 17 14.26 -9.24 -7.44
CA ASP A 17 14.92 -10.19 -6.51
C ASP A 17 14.08 -11.44 -6.13
N GLY A 18 13.13 -11.83 -6.99
CA GLY A 18 12.25 -12.98 -6.77
C GLY A 18 11.05 -12.70 -5.87
N TYR A 19 10.83 -11.43 -5.50
CA TYR A 19 9.64 -10.99 -4.78
C TYR A 19 8.45 -10.82 -5.73
N ASP A 20 7.26 -11.00 -5.17
CA ASP A 20 5.96 -10.69 -5.78
C ASP A 20 5.11 -10.01 -4.72
N LEU A 21 5.36 -8.72 -4.49
CA LEU A 21 4.74 -7.94 -3.42
C LEU A 21 3.94 -6.80 -4.02
N GLU A 22 2.74 -6.54 -3.50
CA GLU A 22 1.87 -5.49 -4.01
C GLU A 22 1.13 -4.76 -2.90
N VAL A 23 0.83 -3.48 -3.12
CA VAL A 23 -0.14 -2.71 -2.35
C VAL A 23 -1.22 -2.13 -3.24
N THR A 24 -2.42 -2.00 -2.69
CA THR A 24 -3.51 -1.25 -3.34
C THR A 24 -3.65 0.12 -2.69
N ALA A 25 -3.53 1.17 -3.49
CA ALA A 25 -3.72 2.54 -3.07
C ALA A 25 -5.11 3.06 -3.42
N TYR A 26 -5.76 3.78 -2.49
CA TYR A 26 -7.07 4.39 -2.68
C TYR A 26 -7.02 5.90 -2.55
N LYS A 27 -7.69 6.61 -3.46
CA LYS A 27 -7.69 8.08 -3.48
C LYS A 27 -8.68 8.64 -2.47
N ARG A 28 -8.24 9.54 -1.60
CA ARG A 28 -9.14 10.27 -0.69
C ARG A 28 -10.02 11.22 -1.51
N ILE A 29 -11.32 11.33 -1.18
CA ILE A 29 -12.28 12.13 -1.97
C ILE A 29 -11.96 13.64 -1.92
N ASN A 30 -11.57 14.14 -0.74
CA ASN A 30 -11.44 15.58 -0.49
C ASN A 30 -9.99 16.04 -0.33
N GLU A 31 -9.02 15.15 -0.55
CA GLU A 31 -7.59 15.43 -0.33
C GLU A 31 -6.78 14.90 -1.52
N PRO A 32 -5.72 15.61 -1.95
CA PRO A 32 -4.85 15.16 -3.03
C PRO A 32 -3.85 14.09 -2.51
N VAL A 33 -4.39 13.06 -1.86
CA VAL A 33 -3.63 12.02 -1.14
C VAL A 33 -4.21 10.65 -1.47
N TRP A 34 -3.31 9.69 -1.63
CA TRP A 34 -3.59 8.26 -1.71
C TRP A 34 -3.13 7.58 -0.44
N ASP A 35 -3.91 6.61 0.04
CA ASP A 35 -3.51 5.71 1.13
C ASP A 35 -3.24 4.33 0.56
N ALA A 36 -2.05 3.79 0.85
CA ALA A 36 -1.63 2.46 0.41
C ALA A 36 -1.95 1.40 1.47
N TYR A 37 -2.51 0.30 1.02
CA TYR A 37 -2.94 -0.83 1.83
C TYR A 37 -2.29 -2.12 1.39
N ILE A 38 -1.89 -2.95 2.36
CA ILE A 38 -1.72 -4.38 2.11
C ILE A 38 -3.13 -5.00 2.17
N PRO A 39 -3.66 -5.50 1.04
CA PRO A 39 -5.02 -6.02 1.00
C PRO A 39 -5.18 -7.26 1.88
N HIS A 40 -6.23 -7.31 2.70
CA HIS A 40 -6.50 -8.46 3.57
C HIS A 40 -6.99 -9.71 2.83
N TYR A 41 -7.42 -9.60 1.56
CA TYR A 41 -7.83 -10.77 0.79
C TYR A 41 -6.64 -11.66 0.36
N GLU A 42 -5.41 -11.17 0.49
CA GLU A 42 -4.16 -11.91 0.28
C GLU A 42 -3.48 -12.11 1.63
N VAL A 43 -4.02 -12.98 2.49
CA VAL A 43 -3.37 -13.37 3.77
C VAL A 43 -2.18 -14.30 3.52
N ASP A 44 -1.26 -13.83 2.68
CA ASP A 44 0.00 -14.47 2.35
C ASP A 44 1.06 -14.18 3.42
N ASP A 45 2.29 -14.65 3.17
CA ASP A 45 3.40 -14.44 4.11
C ASP A 45 3.75 -12.94 4.25
N PHE A 46 3.48 -12.12 3.24
CA PHE A 46 3.73 -10.69 3.29
C PHE A 46 2.76 -9.98 4.23
N TYR A 47 1.45 -10.22 4.09
CA TYR A 47 0.44 -9.67 4.97
C TYR A 47 0.73 -9.99 6.45
N LYS A 48 0.98 -11.28 6.74
CA LYS A 48 1.28 -11.73 8.11
C LYS A 48 2.53 -11.08 8.66
N LYS A 49 3.60 -10.98 7.86
CA LYS A 49 4.85 -10.32 8.30
C LYS A 49 4.60 -8.85 8.63
N VAL A 50 3.83 -8.14 7.82
CA VAL A 50 3.45 -6.74 8.08
C VAL A 50 2.62 -6.59 9.36
N GLU A 51 1.68 -7.51 9.60
CA GLU A 51 0.85 -7.57 10.80
C GLU A 51 1.70 -7.85 12.07
N GLU A 52 2.53 -8.88 12.05
CA GLU A 52 3.42 -9.27 13.15
C GLU A 52 4.40 -8.15 13.52
N MET A 53 4.92 -7.46 12.50
CA MET A 53 5.82 -6.32 12.68
C MET A 53 5.09 -5.02 13.06
N LYS A 54 3.75 -5.01 13.07
CA LYS A 54 2.91 -3.85 13.42
C LYS A 54 3.23 -2.59 12.60
N LEU A 55 3.42 -2.77 11.29
CA LEU A 55 3.86 -1.68 10.39
C LEU A 55 2.74 -0.79 9.86
N GLY A 56 1.51 -0.95 10.35
CA GLY A 56 0.36 -0.20 9.90
C GLY A 56 -0.87 -0.36 10.78
N GLU A 57 -1.98 0.23 10.33
CA GLU A 57 -3.28 0.19 11.01
C GLU A 57 -4.25 -0.64 10.17
N TYR A 58 -4.93 -1.60 10.79
CA TYR A 58 -5.98 -2.37 10.13
C TYR A 58 -7.24 -1.52 9.97
N ILE A 59 -7.74 -1.43 8.73
CA ILE A 59 -9.00 -0.78 8.38
C ILE A 59 -9.91 -1.81 7.72
N ASP A 60 -11.12 -1.93 8.26
CA ASP A 60 -12.15 -2.84 7.75
C ASP A 60 -12.43 -2.60 6.27
N ASP A 61 -12.71 -3.67 5.51
CA ASP A 61 -12.88 -3.68 4.04
C ASP A 61 -11.65 -3.30 3.17
N TYR A 62 -10.54 -2.83 3.76
CA TYR A 62 -9.34 -2.42 3.01
C TYR A 62 -8.10 -3.29 3.32
N GLY A 63 -7.82 -3.54 4.60
CA GLY A 63 -6.60 -4.22 5.06
C GLY A 63 -5.69 -3.32 5.88
N ILE A 64 -4.37 -3.54 5.82
CA ILE A 64 -3.42 -2.78 6.65
C ILE A 64 -2.95 -1.54 5.91
N MET A 65 -3.34 -0.36 6.39
CA MET A 65 -2.83 0.92 5.89
C MET A 65 -1.38 1.12 6.33
N VAL A 66 -0.47 1.26 5.37
CA VAL A 66 0.99 1.29 5.63
C VAL A 66 1.64 2.66 5.41
N TYR A 67 1.15 3.43 4.45
CA TYR A 67 1.64 4.79 4.18
C TYR A 67 0.66 5.58 3.30
N SER A 68 0.89 6.89 3.20
CA SER A 68 0.18 7.79 2.30
C SER A 68 1.15 8.53 1.38
N PHE A 69 0.69 8.90 0.19
CA PHE A 69 1.47 9.70 -0.76
C PHE A 69 0.59 10.70 -1.52
N ARG A 70 1.23 11.71 -2.11
CA ARG A 70 0.56 12.82 -2.82
C ARG A 70 0.10 12.39 -4.21
N ASN A 71 -0.97 13.02 -4.71
CA ASN A 71 -1.61 12.66 -5.98
C ASN A 71 -0.86 13.13 -7.25
N ASP A 72 0.18 13.95 -7.13
CA ASP A 72 0.97 14.51 -8.22
C ASP A 72 2.25 13.71 -8.54
N ILE A 73 2.26 12.40 -8.23
CA ILE A 73 3.36 11.50 -8.59
C ILE A 73 3.03 10.62 -9.79
N ASP A 74 4.05 10.20 -10.52
CA ASP A 74 3.93 9.20 -11.57
C ASP A 74 4.10 7.75 -11.06
N ASP A 75 3.92 6.78 -11.97
CA ASP A 75 4.00 5.35 -11.65
C ASP A 75 5.37 4.93 -11.11
N ASP A 76 6.45 5.52 -11.64
CA ASP A 76 7.81 5.17 -11.24
C ASP A 76 8.12 5.74 -9.86
N GLU A 77 7.67 6.97 -9.57
CA GLU A 77 7.73 7.54 -8.23
C GLU A 77 6.94 6.72 -7.21
N ALA A 78 5.75 6.23 -7.57
CA ALA A 78 4.93 5.39 -6.70
C ALA A 78 5.63 4.08 -6.35
N ARG A 79 6.24 3.41 -7.35
CA ARG A 79 7.07 2.21 -7.15
C ARG A 79 8.27 2.48 -6.24
N ILE A 80 8.98 3.59 -6.48
CA ILE A 80 10.14 3.99 -5.65
C ILE A 80 9.73 4.22 -4.19
N ILE A 81 8.55 4.79 -3.94
CA ILE A 81 8.03 4.97 -2.58
C ILE A 81 7.77 3.62 -1.93
N PHE A 82 7.14 2.69 -2.64
CA PHE A 82 6.86 1.36 -2.12
C PHE A 82 8.15 0.59 -1.80
N GLU A 83 9.09 0.56 -2.74
CA GLU A 83 10.42 -0.05 -2.57
C GLU A 83 11.16 0.53 -1.35
N LYS A 84 11.16 1.86 -1.20
CA LYS A 84 11.76 2.52 -0.03
C LYS A 84 11.09 2.09 1.27
N TRP A 85 9.76 1.95 1.27
CA TRP A 85 9.03 1.46 2.44
C TRP A 85 9.39 0.01 2.77
N LEU A 86 9.48 -0.87 1.77
CA LEU A 86 9.90 -2.26 1.95
C LEU A 86 11.31 -2.36 2.56
N LYS A 87 12.29 -1.67 1.95
CA LYS A 87 13.69 -1.65 2.42
C LYS A 87 13.84 -1.07 3.81
N LYS A 88 13.12 0.02 4.11
CA LYS A 88 13.13 0.66 5.43
C LYS A 88 12.66 -0.30 6.54
N ASN A 89 11.75 -1.21 6.22
CA ASN A 89 11.18 -2.16 7.17
C ASN A 89 11.82 -3.55 7.11
N GLY A 90 12.87 -3.78 6.30
CA GLY A 90 13.52 -5.08 6.18
C GLY A 90 12.61 -6.17 5.59
N LEU A 91 11.69 -5.76 4.71
CA LEU A 91 10.79 -6.66 4.00
C LEU A 91 11.44 -7.20 2.72
N VAL A 92 12.37 -6.43 2.16
CA VAL A 92 13.28 -6.78 1.04
C VAL A 92 14.70 -6.36 1.36
#